data_AF-A0A946ES32-F1
#
_entry.id   AF-A0A946ES32-F1
#
_cell.length_a   1.000
_cell.length_b   1.000
_cell.length_c   1.000
_cell.angle_alpha   90.00
_cell.angle_beta   90.00
_cell.angle_gamma   90.00
#
_symmetry.space_group_name_H-M   'P 1'
#
loop_
_entity.id
_entity.type
_entity.pdbx_description
1 polymer ?
#
loop_
_entity_poly.entity_id
_entity_poly.type
_entity_poly.pdbx_seq_one_letter_code
_entity_poly.pdbx_strand_id
1 'polypeptide(L)'
;MRSFWLFLALFGFWLLLSGQFESPFLIGSGMVASAVTVLICQRLDLISPQFQPLSSFLRFLLYLPWLLLQIVRASFDVIILAWSPRPNISPRLVEVRTHLTHPLALTLLANSITLTPGTVTVDIDDKSLLVHALGEKSARGVLDGSMEKRISPMIPQRWDGDDEREEEVSR
;
A
#
# COMPACT_ATOMS: atom_id res chain seq x y z
N MET A 1 -20.46 -15.51 -2.93
CA MET A 1 -20.77 -14.06 -3.07
C MET A 1 -19.53 -13.19 -3.32
N ARG A 2 -18.39 -13.40 -2.63
CA ARG A 2 -17.17 -12.58 -2.82
C ARG A 2 -16.52 -12.72 -4.20
N SER A 3 -16.40 -13.95 -4.73
CA SER A 3 -15.88 -14.19 -6.08
C SER A 3 -16.72 -13.50 -7.17
N PHE A 4 -18.02 -13.30 -6.92
CA PHE A 4 -18.89 -12.54 -7.82
C PHE A 4 -18.59 -11.04 -7.77
N TRP A 5 -18.36 -10.46 -6.59
CA TRP A 5 -17.91 -9.07 -6.47
C TRP A 5 -16.53 -8.83 -7.07
N LEU A 6 -15.59 -9.77 -6.85
CA LEU A 6 -14.28 -9.73 -7.50
C LEU A 6 -14.41 -9.80 -9.02
N PHE A 7 -15.22 -10.73 -9.53
CA PHE A 7 -15.51 -10.81 -10.97
C PHE A 7 -16.05 -9.49 -11.52
N LEU A 8 -17.02 -8.88 -10.84
CA LEU A 8 -17.62 -7.61 -11.27
C LEU A 8 -16.59 -6.47 -11.24
N ALA A 9 -15.72 -6.42 -10.22
CA ALA A 9 -14.66 -5.43 -10.12
C ALA A 9 -13.60 -5.61 -11.21
N LEU A 10 -13.13 -6.84 -11.44
CA LEU A 10 -12.17 -7.19 -12.50
C LEU A 10 -12.73 -6.88 -13.89
N PHE A 11 -13.98 -7.24 -14.13
CA PHE A 11 -14.64 -6.98 -15.40
C PHE A 11 -14.91 -5.49 -15.63
N GLY A 12 -15.34 -4.75 -14.59
CA GLY A 12 -15.47 -3.30 -14.64
C GLY A 12 -14.14 -2.61 -14.89
N PHE A 13 -13.06 -3.07 -14.25
CA PHE A 13 -11.70 -2.59 -14.48
C PHE A 13 -11.21 -2.88 -15.90
N TRP A 14 -11.51 -4.07 -16.44
CA TRP A 14 -11.25 -4.41 -17.83
C TRP A 14 -11.96 -3.45 -18.80
N LEU A 15 -13.25 -3.18 -18.60
CA LEU A 15 -14.00 -2.25 -19.44
C LEU A 15 -13.45 -0.82 -19.35
N LEU A 16 -13.05 -0.38 -18.15
CA LEU A 16 -12.47 0.93 -17.93
C LEU A 16 -11.12 1.09 -18.65
N LEU A 17 -10.28 0.04 -18.67
CA LEU A 17 -9.02 0.02 -19.42
C LEU A 17 -9.24 -0.12 -20.93
N SER A 18 -10.18 -0.97 -21.33
CA SER A 18 -10.43 -1.27 -22.75
C SER A 18 -11.09 -0.08 -23.46
N GLY A 19 -11.99 0.65 -22.79
CA GLY A 19 -12.72 1.80 -23.35
C GLY A 19 -13.61 1.47 -24.56
N GLN A 20 -13.78 0.19 -24.90
CA GLN A 20 -14.47 -0.29 -26.09
C GLN A 20 -15.73 -1.06 -25.69
N PHE A 21 -16.89 -0.48 -26.01
CA PHE A 21 -18.20 -1.07 -25.69
C PHE A 21 -18.93 -1.63 -26.91
N GLU A 22 -18.44 -1.35 -28.11
CA GLU A 22 -19.13 -1.68 -29.36
C GLU A 22 -18.76 -3.06 -29.91
N SER A 23 -17.63 -3.63 -29.50
CA SER A 23 -17.16 -4.93 -29.98
C SER A 23 -17.62 -6.06 -29.05
N PRO A 24 -18.55 -6.94 -29.48
CA PRO A 24 -19.01 -8.06 -28.67
C PRO A 24 -17.89 -9.03 -28.32
N PHE A 25 -16.87 -9.12 -29.17
CA PHE A 25 -15.69 -9.95 -28.93
C PHE A 25 -14.84 -9.44 -27.75
N LEU A 26 -14.66 -8.13 -27.62
CA LEU A 26 -13.90 -7.52 -26.50
C LEU A 26 -14.63 -7.69 -25.16
N ILE A 27 -15.95 -7.59 -25.18
CA ILE A 27 -16.78 -7.84 -24.00
C ILE A 27 -16.70 -9.31 -23.59
N GLY A 28 -16.86 -10.24 -24.55
CA GLY A 28 -16.80 -11.67 -24.30
C GLY A 28 -15.44 -12.13 -23.79
N SER A 29 -14.36 -11.66 -24.40
CA SER A 29 -12.99 -11.96 -23.93
C SER A 29 -12.70 -11.39 -22.55
N GLY A 30 -13.17 -10.17 -22.24
CA GLY A 30 -13.07 -9.59 -20.90
C GLY A 30 -13.82 -10.37 -19.82
N MET A 31 -15.00 -10.89 -20.14
CA MET A 31 -15.76 -11.77 -19.22
C MET A 31 -14.99 -13.07 -18.97
N VAL A 32 -14.48 -13.73 -20.02
CA VAL A 32 -13.72 -14.98 -19.88
C VAL A 32 -12.43 -14.73 -19.09
N ALA A 33 -11.67 -13.68 -19.40
CA ALA A 33 -10.45 -13.33 -18.69
C ALA A 33 -10.69 -13.08 -17.20
N SER A 34 -11.75 -12.33 -16.86
CA SER A 34 -12.15 -12.06 -15.48
C SER A 34 -12.57 -13.34 -14.75
N ALA A 35 -13.32 -14.23 -15.40
CA ALA A 35 -13.73 -15.51 -14.83
C ALA A 35 -12.52 -16.42 -14.56
N VAL A 36 -11.60 -16.54 -15.52
CA VAL A 36 -10.37 -17.33 -15.37
C VAL A 36 -9.52 -16.78 -14.22
N THR A 37 -9.40 -15.45 -14.11
CA THR A 37 -8.65 -14.81 -13.02
C THR A 37 -9.27 -15.15 -11.66
N VAL A 38 -10.59 -15.06 -11.53
CA VAL A 38 -11.29 -15.44 -10.29
C VAL A 38 -11.11 -16.91 -9.95
N LEU A 39 -11.13 -17.81 -10.94
CA LEU A 39 -10.85 -19.23 -10.74
C LEU A 39 -9.43 -19.48 -10.23
N ILE A 40 -8.44 -18.77 -10.77
CA ILE A 40 -7.05 -18.84 -10.30
C ILE A 40 -6.95 -18.32 -8.87
N CYS A 41 -7.54 -17.16 -8.56
CA CYS A 41 -7.55 -16.61 -7.20
C CYS A 41 -8.22 -17.54 -6.18
N GLN A 42 -9.29 -18.24 -6.57
CA GLN A 42 -9.91 -19.26 -5.74
C GLN A 42 -8.97 -20.45 -5.50
N ARG A 43 -8.24 -20.88 -6.53
CA ARG A 43 -7.30 -22.02 -6.42
C ARG A 43 -6.07 -21.72 -5.58
N LEU A 44 -5.64 -20.47 -5.56
CA LEU A 44 -4.52 -19.99 -4.76
C LEU A 44 -4.92 -19.54 -3.34
N ASP A 45 -6.19 -19.69 -2.98
CA ASP A 45 -6.78 -19.23 -1.70
C ASP A 45 -6.48 -17.75 -1.37
N LEU A 46 -6.25 -16.94 -2.42
CA LEU A 46 -5.99 -15.51 -2.31
C LEU A 46 -7.27 -14.72 -1.98
N ILE A 47 -8.43 -15.37 -2.00
CA ILE A 47 -9.71 -14.81 -1.58
C ILE A 47 -9.81 -14.95 -0.06
N SER A 48 -8.79 -14.45 0.64
CA SER A 48 -8.73 -14.48 2.09
C SER A 48 -9.87 -13.63 2.68
N PRO A 49 -10.36 -13.99 3.88
CA PRO A 49 -11.52 -13.37 4.52
C PRO A 49 -11.36 -11.88 4.88
N GLN A 50 -10.18 -11.29 4.69
CA GLN A 50 -9.78 -9.96 5.15
C GLN A 50 -10.24 -8.80 4.26
N PHE A 51 -11.23 -9.00 3.38
CA PHE A 51 -11.81 -7.88 2.62
C PHE A 51 -12.41 -6.87 3.59
N GLN A 52 -11.69 -5.76 3.71
CA GLN A 52 -12.00 -4.66 4.60
C GLN A 52 -13.39 -4.08 4.26
N PRO A 53 -14.16 -3.59 5.25
CA PRO A 53 -15.45 -2.97 5.01
C PRO A 53 -15.32 -1.79 4.02
N LEU A 54 -16.40 -1.48 3.30
CA LEU A 54 -16.45 -0.36 2.35
C LEU A 54 -16.00 0.98 2.97
N SER A 55 -16.14 1.11 4.29
CA SER A 55 -15.64 2.25 5.06
C SER A 55 -14.11 2.38 5.04
N SER A 56 -13.36 1.27 5.07
CA SER A 56 -11.91 1.28 4.96
C SER A 56 -11.46 1.74 3.58
N PHE A 57 -12.16 1.31 2.52
CA PHE A 57 -11.90 1.78 1.16
C PHE A 57 -12.10 3.29 1.04
N LEU A 58 -13.17 3.84 1.64
CA LEU A 58 -13.42 5.28 1.63
C LEU A 58 -12.37 6.06 2.42
N ARG A 59 -11.88 5.53 3.56
CA ARG A 59 -10.77 6.13 4.32
C ARG A 59 -9.46 6.12 3.54
N PHE A 60 -9.17 5.04 2.82
CA PHE A 60 -8.04 4.97 1.91
C PHE A 60 -8.16 6.00 0.78
N LEU A 61 -9.35 6.13 0.19
CA LEU A 61 -9.60 7.12 -0.86
C LEU A 61 -9.42 8.56 -0.36
N LEU A 62 -9.78 8.86 0.90
CA LEU A 62 -9.53 10.16 1.54
C LEU A 62 -8.06 10.39 1.89
N TYR A 63 -7.30 9.33 2.14
CA TYR A 63 -5.86 9.38 2.38
C TYR A 63 -5.06 9.67 1.11
N LEU A 64 -5.49 9.14 -0.02
CA LEU A 64 -4.75 9.22 -1.28
C LEU A 64 -4.43 10.66 -1.72
N PRO A 65 -5.38 11.64 -1.70
CA PRO A 65 -5.06 13.04 -2.00
C PRO A 65 -4.04 13.66 -1.04
N TRP A 66 -4.10 13.31 0.24
CA TRP A 66 -3.14 13.79 1.23
C TRP A 66 -1.74 13.22 0.97
N LEU A 67 -1.65 11.92 0.67
CA LEU A 67 -0.40 11.26 0.32
C LEU A 67 0.18 11.85 -0.96
N LEU A 68 -0.63 12.07 -2.00
CA LEU A 68 -0.21 12.72 -3.24
C LEU A 68 0.38 14.11 -2.98
N LEU A 69 -0.23 14.90 -2.09
CA LEU A 69 0.32 16.20 -1.72
C LEU A 69 1.68 16.08 -1.02
N GLN A 70 1.87 15.08 -0.17
CA GLN A 70 3.16 14.81 0.47
C GLN A 70 4.22 14.37 -0.56
N ILE A 71 3.85 13.50 -1.49
CA ILE A 71 4.73 13.08 -2.60
C ILE A 71 5.17 14.29 -3.40
N VAL A 72 4.24 15.16 -3.82
CA VAL A 72 4.56 16.37 -4.59
C VAL A 72 5.50 17.30 -3.80
N ARG A 73 5.24 17.53 -2.51
CA ARG A 73 6.12 18.36 -1.67
C ARG A 73 7.52 17.77 -1.53
N ALA A 74 7.62 16.48 -1.27
CA ALA A 74 8.90 15.77 -1.17
C ALA A 74 9.63 15.74 -2.52
N SER A 75 8.93 15.60 -3.65
CA SER A 75 9.52 15.76 -4.99
C SER A 75 10.17 17.12 -5.18
N PHE A 76 9.50 18.21 -4.78
CA PHE A 76 10.08 19.56 -4.87
C PHE A 76 11.36 19.68 -4.04
N ASP A 77 11.38 19.13 -2.84
CA ASP A 77 12.57 19.12 -1.98
C ASP A 77 13.74 18.37 -2.63
N VAL A 78 13.46 17.21 -3.24
CA VAL A 78 14.47 16.44 -3.97
C VAL A 78 14.95 17.17 -5.22
N ILE A 79 14.06 17.83 -5.97
CA ILE A 79 14.42 18.63 -7.15
C ILE A 79 15.36 19.79 -6.76
N ILE A 80 15.01 20.53 -5.70
CA ILE A 80 15.85 21.63 -5.19
C ILE A 80 17.22 21.09 -4.78
N LEU A 81 17.26 19.96 -4.09
CA LEU A 81 18.51 19.33 -3.68
C LEU A 81 19.34 18.89 -4.89
N ALA A 82 18.72 18.27 -5.90
CA ALA A 82 19.39 17.80 -7.12
C ALA A 82 19.96 18.95 -7.96
N TRP A 83 19.29 20.11 -7.98
CA TRP A 83 19.72 21.26 -8.77
C TRP A 83 20.68 22.20 -8.01
N SER A 84 20.86 21.98 -6.71
CA SER A 84 21.74 22.79 -5.88
C SER A 84 23.21 22.60 -6.29
N PRO A 85 23.98 23.68 -6.53
CA PRO A 85 25.41 23.57 -6.90
C PRO A 85 26.28 22.89 -5.84
N ARG A 86 25.83 22.90 -4.57
CA ARG A 86 26.44 22.21 -3.44
C ARG A 86 25.33 21.48 -2.66
N PRO A 87 24.93 20.28 -3.10
CA PRO A 87 23.82 19.56 -2.49
C PRO A 87 24.23 19.06 -1.11
N ASN A 88 23.49 19.45 -0.07
CA ASN A 88 23.71 18.96 1.30
C ASN A 88 23.01 17.60 1.49
N ILE A 89 23.55 16.56 0.85
CA ILE A 89 23.07 15.19 0.94
C ILE A 89 23.73 14.53 2.15
N SER A 90 22.90 13.95 3.04
CA SER A 90 23.36 13.30 4.28
C SER A 90 22.60 11.98 4.46
N PRO A 91 22.96 10.95 3.67
CA PRO A 91 22.22 9.69 3.67
C PRO A 91 22.35 9.01 5.03
N ARG A 92 21.23 8.51 5.55
CA ARG A 92 21.22 7.82 6.84
C ARG A 92 20.13 6.77 6.89
N LEU A 93 20.39 5.71 7.65
CA LEU A 93 19.36 4.77 8.05
C LEU A 93 18.70 5.28 9.33
N VAL A 94 17.38 5.30 9.34
CA VAL A 94 16.57 5.64 10.51
C VAL A 94 15.60 4.51 10.79
N GLU A 95 15.48 4.16 12.06
CA GLU A 95 14.53 3.18 12.53
C GLU A 95 13.23 3.89 12.93
N VAL A 96 12.13 3.49 12.31
CA VAL A 96 10.80 4.06 12.51
C VAL A 96 9.99 3.05 13.30
N ARG A 97 9.80 3.30 14.60
CA ARG A 97 8.96 2.44 15.44
C ARG A 97 7.50 2.63 15.08
N THR A 98 6.77 1.52 14.95
CA THR A 98 5.34 1.54 14.60
C THR A 98 4.53 0.69 15.55
N HIS A 99 3.27 1.09 15.75
CA HIS A 99 2.28 0.31 16.50
C HIS A 99 1.34 -0.48 15.58
N LEU A 100 1.57 -0.44 14.26
CA LEU A 100 0.82 -1.24 13.31
C LEU A 100 1.27 -2.70 13.38
N THR A 101 0.31 -3.61 13.52
CA THR A 101 0.56 -5.06 13.60
C THR A 101 0.04 -5.78 12.36
N HIS A 102 -0.97 -5.22 11.69
CA HIS A 102 -1.56 -5.87 10.52
C HIS A 102 -0.62 -5.78 9.30
N PRO A 103 -0.30 -6.90 8.60
CA PRO A 103 0.65 -6.92 7.47
C PRO A 103 0.30 -5.93 6.34
N LEU A 104 -0.99 -5.83 5.97
CA LEU A 104 -1.45 -4.82 5.01
C LEU A 104 -1.20 -3.38 5.48
N ALA A 105 -1.33 -3.09 6.78
CA ALA A 105 -1.08 -1.75 7.31
C ALA A 105 0.41 -1.42 7.30
N LEU A 106 1.26 -2.38 7.67
CA LEU A 106 2.72 -2.26 7.57
C LEU A 106 3.17 -2.06 6.12
N THR A 107 2.64 -2.84 5.20
CA THR A 107 2.95 -2.73 3.77
C THR A 107 2.48 -1.39 3.20
N LEU A 108 1.29 -0.92 3.60
CA LEU A 108 0.79 0.40 3.18
C LEU A 108 1.68 1.53 3.72
N LEU A 109 2.14 1.43 4.96
CA LEU A 109 3.06 2.41 5.56
C LEU A 109 4.41 2.40 4.83
N ALA A 110 5.02 1.22 4.65
CA ALA A 110 6.29 1.04 3.94
C ALA A 110 6.25 1.59 2.51
N ASN A 111 5.16 1.30 1.78
CA ASN A 111 4.96 1.81 0.42
C ASN A 111 4.73 3.33 0.42
N SER A 112 4.01 3.87 1.39
CA SER A 112 3.81 5.32 1.52
C SER A 112 5.13 6.06 1.75
N ILE A 113 6.00 5.52 2.62
CA ILE A 113 7.33 6.05 2.88
C ILE A 113 8.22 5.95 1.63
N THR A 114 8.16 4.83 0.91
CA THR A 114 8.97 4.64 -0.31
C THR A 114 8.51 5.55 -1.45
N LEU A 115 7.21 5.84 -1.52
CA LEU A 115 6.64 6.74 -2.53
C LEU A 115 6.98 8.22 -2.27
N THR A 116 7.22 8.64 -1.03
CA THR A 116 7.70 9.99 -0.73
C THR A 116 9.17 10.14 -1.16
N PRO A 117 9.48 10.98 -2.17
CA PRO A 117 10.84 11.04 -2.70
C PRO A 117 11.86 11.48 -1.67
N GLY A 118 13.02 10.82 -1.68
CA GLY A 118 14.08 11.03 -0.71
C GLY A 118 14.04 10.04 0.47
N THR A 119 13.14 9.05 0.45
CA THR A 119 13.12 7.94 1.41
C THR A 119 12.85 6.60 0.72
N VAL A 120 13.42 5.52 1.26
CA VAL A 120 13.21 4.13 0.80
C VAL A 120 13.12 3.23 2.02
N THR A 121 12.07 2.42 2.11
CA THR A 121 12.00 1.37 3.14
C THR A 121 12.91 0.22 2.74
N VAL A 122 13.86 -0.13 3.61
CA VAL A 122 14.86 -1.18 3.39
C VAL A 122 14.40 -2.50 3.98
N ASP A 123 13.83 -2.45 5.18
CA ASP A 123 13.43 -3.62 5.93
C ASP A 123 12.19 -3.33 6.79
N ILE A 124 11.43 -4.39 7.09
CA ILE A 124 10.22 -4.34 7.92
C ILE A 124 10.33 -5.45 8.95
N ASP A 125 10.36 -5.07 10.22
CA ASP A 125 10.27 -5.94 11.37
C ASP A 125 8.90 -5.77 12.06
N ASP A 126 8.56 -6.67 13.00
CA ASP A 126 7.24 -6.71 13.66
C ASP A 126 6.88 -5.39 14.39
N LYS A 127 7.87 -4.56 14.76
CA LYS A 127 7.67 -3.30 15.51
C LYS A 127 8.41 -2.09 14.95
N SER A 128 9.16 -2.24 13.87
CA SER A 128 9.89 -1.13 13.27
C SER A 128 10.12 -1.30 11.77
N LEU A 129 10.24 -0.17 11.08
CA LEU A 129 10.66 -0.11 9.69
C LEU A 129 12.05 0.52 9.64
N LEU A 130 12.97 -0.12 8.91
CA LEU A 130 14.27 0.45 8.62
C LEU A 130 14.16 1.27 7.33
N VAL A 131 14.40 2.57 7.42
CA VAL A 131 14.22 3.51 6.30
C VAL A 131 15.54 4.18 5.96
N HIS A 132 15.91 4.13 4.69
CA HIS A 132 16.99 4.92 4.13
C HIS A 132 16.47 6.30 3.72
N ALA A 133 17.00 7.35 4.34
CA ALA A 133 16.67 8.74 4.02
C ALA A 133 17.84 9.41 3.31
N LEU A 134 17.53 10.19 2.26
CA LEU A 134 18.49 10.93 1.44
C LEU A 134 19.17 12.09 2.22
N GLY A 135 18.47 12.64 3.20
CA GLY A 135 18.98 13.72 4.04
C GLY A 135 18.16 13.90 5.31
N GLU A 136 18.61 14.84 6.14
CA GLU A 136 18.01 15.07 7.46
C GLU A 136 16.53 15.49 7.41
N LYS A 137 16.13 16.27 6.41
CA LYS A 137 14.73 16.69 6.22
C LYS A 137 13.83 15.48 5.95
N SER A 138 14.25 14.60 5.05
CA SER A 138 13.56 13.36 4.70
C SER A 138 13.47 12.42 5.91
N ALA A 139 14.55 12.29 6.68
CA ALA A 139 14.56 11.50 7.91
C ALA A 139 13.55 12.02 8.95
N ARG A 140 13.51 13.34 9.18
CA ARG A 140 12.54 13.96 10.10
C ARG A 140 11.10 13.79 9.64
N GLY A 141 10.85 13.85 8.33
CA GLY A 141 9.51 13.67 7.75
C GLY A 141 8.92 12.29 8.03
N VAL A 142 9.74 11.24 8.01
CA VAL A 142 9.26 9.87 8.28
C VAL A 142 9.03 9.63 9.78
N LEU A 143 9.85 10.25 10.63
CA LEU A 143 9.75 10.11 12.09
C LEU A 143 8.56 10.88 12.69
N ASP A 144 7.81 11.66 11.91
CA ASP A 144 6.69 12.47 12.41
C ASP A 144 5.43 11.64 12.78
N GLY A 145 5.37 10.38 12.35
CA GLY A 145 4.26 9.46 12.60
C GLY A 145 2.92 9.87 11.96
N SER A 146 2.92 10.86 11.08
CA SER A 146 1.71 11.40 10.43
C SER A 146 1.07 10.39 9.49
N MET A 147 1.87 9.58 8.79
CA MET A 147 1.39 8.48 7.93
C MET A 147 0.75 7.38 8.76
N GLU A 148 1.41 6.92 9.82
CA GLU A 148 0.89 5.88 10.71
C GLU A 148 -0.45 6.27 11.33
N LYS A 149 -0.56 7.50 11.86
CA LYS A 149 -1.82 8.01 12.45
C LYS A 149 -2.99 8.00 11.46
N ARG A 150 -2.71 8.15 10.17
CA ARG A 150 -3.74 8.11 9.12
C ARG A 150 -4.09 6.68 8.74
N ILE A 151 -3.10 5.79 8.66
CA ILE A 151 -3.24 4.37 8.27
C ILE A 151 -3.91 3.53 9.35
N SER A 152 -3.54 3.74 10.62
CA SER A 152 -4.07 2.99 11.77
C SER A 152 -5.60 2.85 11.78
N PRO A 153 -6.42 3.89 11.56
CA PRO A 153 -7.87 3.76 11.51
C PRO A 153 -8.43 3.09 10.24
N MET A 154 -7.62 2.83 9.20
CA MET A 154 -8.12 2.23 7.95
C MET A 154 -8.18 0.72 8.00
N ILE A 155 -7.28 0.10 8.77
CA ILE A 155 -7.06 -1.34 8.78
C ILE A 155 -7.13 -1.81 10.25
N PRO A 156 -8.01 -2.76 10.60
CA PRO A 156 -8.00 -3.46 11.87
C PRO A 156 -6.60 -4.00 12.18
N GLN A 157 -6.17 -3.87 13.43
CA GLN A 157 -4.82 -4.28 13.83
C GLN A 157 -4.75 -5.76 14.24
N ARG A 158 -5.90 -6.41 14.49
CA ARG A 158 -5.95 -7.86 14.71
C ARG A 158 -5.68 -8.58 13.38
N TRP A 159 -4.65 -9.41 13.35
CA TRP A 159 -4.32 -10.27 12.21
C TRP A 159 -4.53 -11.73 12.59
N ASP A 160 -5.32 -12.48 11.82
CA ASP A 160 -5.64 -13.88 12.14
C ASP A 160 -4.40 -14.80 12.13
N GLY A 161 -3.31 -14.41 11.46
CA GLY A 161 -2.03 -15.12 11.53
C GLY A 161 -1.25 -14.90 12.83
N ASP A 162 -1.72 -14.03 13.73
CA ASP A 162 -1.20 -13.96 15.11
C ASP A 162 -1.57 -15.25 15.88
N ASP A 163 -2.75 -15.81 15.62
CA ASP A 163 -3.24 -17.03 16.29
C ASP A 163 -2.41 -18.26 15.86
N GLU A 164 -1.99 -18.34 14.59
CA GLU A 164 -1.12 -19.42 14.08
C GLU A 164 0.32 -19.35 14.64
N ARG A 165 0.89 -18.14 14.82
CA ARG A 165 2.21 -17.97 15.47
C ARG A 165 2.16 -18.28 16.97
N GLU A 166 1.08 -17.91 17.66
CA GLU A 166 0.90 -18.24 19.09
C GLU A 166 0.74 -19.76 19.31
N GLU A 167 0.10 -20.47 18.38
CA GLU A 167 0.01 -21.93 18.39
C GLU A 167 1.35 -22.64 18.09
N GLU A 168 2.18 -22.08 17.20
CA GLU A 168 3.53 -22.62 16.92
C GLU A 168 4.52 -22.41 18.08
N VAL A 169 4.46 -21.26 18.78
CA VAL A 169 5.33 -20.98 19.93
C VAL A 169 4.92 -21.77 21.19
N SER A 170 3.67 -22.26 21.23
CA SER A 170 3.14 -23.08 22.32
C SER A 170 3.37 -24.59 22.16
N ARG A 171 3.96 -25.03 21.04
CA ARG A 171 4.36 -26.43 20.78
C ARG A 171 5.86 -26.64 20.97
#